data_AF-A0A975B8I2-F1
#
_entry.id   AF-A0A975B8I2-F1
#
_cell.length_a   1.000
_cell.length_b   1.000
_cell.length_c   1.000
_cell.angle_alpha   90.00
_cell.angle_beta   90.00
_cell.angle_gamma   90.00
#
_symmetry.space_group_name_H-M   'P 1'
#
loop_
_entity.id
_entity.type
_entity.pdbx_description
1 polymer ?
#
loop_
_entity_poly.entity_id
_entity_poly.type
_entity_poly.pdbx_seq_one_letter_code
_entity_poly.pdbx_strand_id
1 'polypeptide(L)'
;MRNLIVIFTIMVSFAFPAYAQSACPVLSDVITGLKIVTDIPVSSIPAAIFDIDNNKQVGLPEVVYMLQIISGQRECPAYPVVGTNQTLFYNNAGEITAPAPGQPYYGQAAFHPGNIPSYTDNGETITDNVTGLMWVKARGSKVTWSDAVAGASTNRTAGYSDWRMPTIKELYSLILFSGVNGPDNTNIEGYIPYIDINYFGFAYGPGGSTNVGERIIDCQDWSANKYVSTVMGNQIAIFGVNFADGRIKGYNEFVPFSGEGNELYVRYVRGNTGYGENNFKDNGDSTVTDLATNLMWSKDDSKTELDWLEALAWVQTQNAANYLGHNDWRLPDAKELQSIVDYTRSPSTTNSPAVDVNFFNTTSITNEAGQTDYPYFWTGSVLLDGGPFPSGIYISFGRAMGYMNNSWTDVHGAGSQKSDIMVGDPAKYPTGRGPQGDAVRIYNYVRLVRNMEN
;
A
#
# COMPACT_ATOMS: atom_id res chain seq x y z
N MET A 1 5.98 67.58 -7.70
CA MET A 1 5.21 66.73 -6.77
C MET A 1 5.69 65.30 -6.98
N ARG A 2 6.19 64.63 -5.94
CA ARG A 2 6.68 63.24 -6.03
C ARG A 2 5.45 62.33 -6.12
N ASN A 3 5.39 61.48 -7.15
CA ASN A 3 4.34 60.48 -7.30
C ASN A 3 4.52 59.42 -6.20
N LEU A 4 3.52 59.32 -5.34
CA LEU A 4 3.43 58.32 -4.28
C LEU A 4 2.95 57.01 -4.93
N ILE A 5 3.79 55.99 -4.98
CA ILE A 5 3.39 54.63 -5.34
C ILE A 5 2.80 54.01 -4.08
N VAL A 6 1.49 53.76 -4.07
CA VAL A 6 0.82 53.02 -2.99
C VAL A 6 0.76 51.56 -3.40
N ILE A 7 1.59 50.72 -2.78
CA ILE A 7 1.53 49.26 -2.94
C ILE A 7 0.54 48.74 -1.89
N PHE A 8 -0.60 48.22 -2.32
CA PHE A 8 -1.50 47.46 -1.45
C PHE A 8 -1.00 46.01 -1.35
N THR A 9 -0.49 45.62 -0.18
CA THR A 9 -0.26 44.21 0.15
C THR A 9 -1.58 43.62 0.65
N ILE A 10 -2.26 42.81 -0.17
CA ILE A 10 -3.39 42.00 0.28
C ILE A 10 -2.81 40.74 0.95
N MET A 11 -2.78 40.70 2.28
CA MET A 11 -2.54 39.46 3.01
C MET A 11 -3.83 38.66 3.09
N VAL A 12 -3.93 37.58 2.31
CA VAL A 12 -4.98 36.56 2.47
C VAL A 12 -4.49 35.58 3.53
N SER A 13 -5.06 35.62 4.73
CA SER A 13 -4.79 34.65 5.79
C SER A 13 -5.76 33.48 5.64
N PHE A 14 -5.24 32.30 5.29
CA PHE A 14 -6.01 31.05 5.35
C PHE A 14 -5.84 30.45 6.75
N ALA A 15 -6.94 30.36 7.50
CA ALA A 15 -6.99 29.57 8.72
C ALA A 15 -7.16 28.09 8.35
N PHE A 16 -6.09 27.30 8.44
CA PHE A 16 -6.18 25.85 8.30
C PHE A 16 -6.50 25.20 9.65
N PRO A 17 -7.33 24.14 9.70
CA PRO A 17 -7.46 23.32 10.90
C PRO A 17 -6.10 22.71 11.25
N ALA A 18 -5.74 22.73 12.55
CA ALA A 18 -4.41 22.38 13.07
C ALA A 18 -3.89 20.98 12.66
N TYR A 19 -4.76 20.09 12.19
CA TYR A 19 -4.38 18.76 11.70
C TYR A 19 -3.63 18.79 10.36
N ALA A 20 -3.83 19.80 9.50
CA ALA A 20 -3.18 19.87 8.19
C ALA A 20 -1.69 20.23 8.26
N GLN A 21 -1.21 20.80 9.36
CA GLN A 21 0.18 21.27 9.50
C GLN A 21 1.16 20.18 9.98
N SER A 22 0.70 19.12 10.65
CA SER A 22 1.59 18.09 11.21
C SER A 22 1.88 16.92 10.26
N ALA A 23 1.05 16.71 9.23
CA ALA A 23 1.20 15.59 8.28
C ALA A 23 1.90 15.98 6.96
N CYS A 24 2.20 17.27 6.74
CA CYS A 24 2.73 17.75 5.47
C CYS A 24 3.75 18.90 5.68
N PRO A 25 5.07 18.66 5.59
CA PRO A 25 6.08 19.71 5.69
C PRO A 25 6.09 20.67 4.49
N VAL A 26 5.36 20.35 3.41
CA VAL A 26 5.45 21.03 2.11
C VAL A 26 4.73 22.40 2.10
N LEU A 27 4.03 22.76 3.17
CA LEU A 27 3.36 24.06 3.27
C LEU A 27 4.31 25.24 3.58
N SER A 28 5.61 25.02 3.82
CA SER A 28 6.52 26.13 4.14
C SER A 28 7.14 26.85 2.93
N ASP A 29 7.19 26.25 1.73
CA ASP A 29 8.17 26.69 0.71
C ASP A 29 7.62 27.20 -0.64
N VAL A 30 6.30 27.29 -0.85
CA VAL A 30 5.73 27.83 -2.12
C VAL A 30 5.37 29.31 -2.02
N ILE A 31 6.33 30.18 -1.71
CA ILE A 31 6.27 31.60 -2.10
C ILE A 31 7.67 32.08 -2.51
N THR A 32 8.14 31.72 -3.70
CA THR A 32 9.15 32.53 -4.41
C THR A 32 8.93 32.44 -5.92
N GLY A 33 8.33 33.48 -6.52
CA GLY A 33 8.24 33.58 -7.97
C GLY A 33 7.16 34.54 -8.48
N LEU A 34 7.28 35.84 -8.17
CA LEU A 34 6.46 36.86 -8.84
C LEU A 34 7.02 37.06 -10.26
N LYS A 35 6.40 36.46 -11.29
CA LYS A 35 6.72 36.78 -12.69
C LYS A 35 5.74 37.84 -13.19
N ILE A 36 6.19 39.09 -13.27
CA ILE A 36 5.43 40.15 -13.93
C ILE A 36 5.50 39.86 -15.44
N VAL A 37 4.40 39.40 -16.03
CA VAL A 37 4.26 39.32 -17.48
C VAL A 37 4.05 40.75 -17.97
N THR A 38 5.10 41.34 -18.54
CA THR A 38 4.98 42.59 -19.32
C THR A 38 4.72 42.19 -20.76
N ASP A 39 3.76 42.88 -21.38
CA ASP A 39 3.40 42.83 -22.80
C ASP A 39 2.37 41.76 -23.23
N ILE A 40 1.09 42.03 -22.91
CA ILE A 40 -0.02 41.56 -23.77
C ILE A 40 -0.44 42.75 -24.66
N PRO A 41 -0.23 42.70 -25.99
CA PRO A 41 -0.76 43.72 -26.89
C PRO A 41 -2.30 43.68 -26.89
N VAL A 42 -2.91 44.86 -26.79
CA VAL A 42 -4.36 45.11 -26.57
C VAL A 42 -5.29 44.60 -27.70
N SER A 43 -4.78 43.89 -28.71
CA SER A 43 -5.55 43.46 -29.88
C SER A 43 -6.25 42.10 -29.77
N SER A 44 -6.26 41.44 -28.60
CA SER A 44 -6.76 40.06 -28.46
C SER A 44 -7.77 39.81 -27.32
N ILE A 45 -8.40 40.85 -26.75
CA ILE A 45 -9.44 40.67 -25.73
C ILE A 45 -10.84 40.80 -26.39
N PRO A 46 -11.65 39.72 -26.50
CA PRO A 46 -13.05 39.83 -26.87
C PRO A 46 -13.82 40.55 -25.75
N ALA A 47 -14.58 41.58 -26.12
CA ALA A 47 -15.43 42.33 -25.21
C ALA A 47 -16.60 41.48 -24.72
N ALA A 48 -16.58 41.06 -23.45
CA ALA A 48 -17.79 40.71 -22.71
C ALA A 48 -17.49 40.59 -21.21
N ILE A 49 -17.63 41.68 -20.43
CA ILE A 49 -18.11 41.60 -19.04
C ILE A 49 -19.02 42.81 -18.77
N PHE A 50 -20.16 42.50 -18.16
CA PHE A 50 -21.32 43.31 -17.83
C PHE A 50 -21.03 44.55 -16.96
N ASP A 51 -21.87 45.57 -17.17
CA ASP A 51 -22.06 46.78 -16.36
C ASP A 51 -23.31 46.61 -15.46
N ILE A 52 -23.19 46.90 -14.17
CA ILE A 52 -24.33 47.30 -13.31
C ILE A 52 -23.90 48.57 -12.55
N ASP A 53 -24.47 49.68 -13.01
CA ASP A 53 -24.85 50.90 -12.29
C ASP A 53 -23.81 51.60 -11.40
N ASN A 54 -23.17 52.64 -11.92
CA ASN A 54 -23.59 54.02 -11.61
C ASN A 54 -22.75 55.10 -12.33
N ASN A 55 -23.47 55.86 -13.15
CA ASN A 55 -23.12 57.01 -13.97
C ASN A 55 -22.30 58.12 -13.26
N LYS A 56 -21.00 58.29 -13.57
CA LYS A 56 -20.24 59.57 -13.53
C LYS A 56 -18.86 59.49 -14.24
N GLN A 57 -18.46 60.61 -14.86
CA GLN A 57 -17.41 60.77 -15.89
C GLN A 57 -15.96 60.36 -15.54
N VAL A 58 -15.42 59.50 -16.40
CA VAL A 58 -14.10 59.45 -17.08
C VAL A 58 -12.90 60.18 -16.46
N GLY A 59 -11.87 59.40 -16.09
CA GLY A 59 -10.51 59.88 -15.84
C GLY A 59 -9.46 58.79 -16.01
N LEU A 60 -8.76 58.79 -17.17
CA LEU A 60 -7.56 58.03 -17.58
C LEU A 60 -7.65 56.49 -17.54
N PRO A 61 -7.00 55.77 -18.49
CA PRO A 61 -7.01 54.32 -18.49
C PRO A 61 -6.14 53.82 -17.34
N GLU A 62 -6.76 53.41 -16.23
CA GLU A 62 -6.10 52.56 -15.25
C GLU A 62 -5.72 51.26 -15.94
N VAL A 63 -4.42 51.01 -16.04
CA VAL A 63 -3.88 49.72 -16.48
C VAL A 63 -4.27 48.69 -15.41
N VAL A 64 -5.31 47.90 -15.69
CA VAL A 64 -5.71 46.78 -14.82
C VAL A 64 -4.67 45.67 -15.00
N TYR A 65 -3.73 45.57 -14.07
CA TYR A 65 -2.85 44.42 -13.96
C TYR A 65 -3.64 43.24 -13.41
N MET A 66 -4.08 42.33 -14.29
CA MET A 66 -4.60 41.03 -13.89
C MET A 66 -3.43 40.21 -13.32
N LEU A 67 -3.31 40.21 -12.00
CA LEU A 67 -2.42 39.29 -11.29
C LEU A 67 -3.09 37.91 -11.29
N GLN A 68 -2.76 37.08 -12.27
CA GLN A 68 -3.16 35.68 -12.24
C GLN A 68 -2.26 34.96 -11.22
N ILE A 69 -2.71 34.86 -9.98
CA ILE A 69 -2.09 33.99 -8.97
C ILE A 69 -2.39 32.56 -9.40
N ILE A 70 -1.48 31.93 -10.14
CA ILE A 70 -1.47 30.47 -10.29
C ILE A 70 -0.92 29.93 -8.97
N SER A 71 -1.77 29.84 -7.95
CA SER A 71 -1.46 29.06 -6.76
C SER A 71 -1.61 27.59 -7.15
N GLY A 72 -0.53 26.98 -7.63
CA GLY A 72 -0.43 25.53 -7.64
C GLY A 72 -0.34 25.07 -6.18
N GLN A 73 -1.47 24.86 -5.52
CA GLN A 73 -1.46 24.11 -4.27
C GLN A 73 -1.11 22.67 -4.64
N ARG A 74 0.09 22.22 -4.28
CA ARG A 74 0.36 20.79 -4.21
C ARG A 74 -0.52 20.26 -3.08
N GLU A 75 -1.61 19.60 -3.44
CA GLU A 75 -2.34 18.81 -2.47
C GLU A 75 -1.43 17.69 -1.96
N CYS A 76 -1.34 17.55 -0.65
CA CYS A 76 -0.64 16.41 -0.05
C CYS A 76 -1.37 15.13 -0.53
N PRO A 77 -0.66 14.08 -0.94
CA PRO A 77 -1.31 12.83 -1.34
C PRO A 77 -2.24 12.35 -0.24
N ALA A 78 -3.48 11.99 -0.59
CA ALA A 78 -4.44 11.44 0.37
C ALA A 78 -4.05 10.02 0.83
N TYR A 79 -3.24 9.33 0.03
CA TYR A 79 -2.77 7.96 0.28
C TYR A 79 -1.24 7.85 0.11
N PRO A 80 -0.43 8.47 1.00
CA PRO A 80 1.01 8.29 0.96
C PRO A 80 1.37 6.86 1.38
N VAL A 81 1.90 6.07 0.45
CA VAL A 81 2.31 4.68 0.73
C VAL A 81 3.52 4.70 1.66
N VAL A 82 3.37 4.09 2.85
CA VAL A 82 4.48 3.95 3.80
C VAL A 82 5.51 3.02 3.19
N GLY A 83 6.80 3.31 3.36
CA GLY A 83 7.89 2.44 2.95
C GLY A 83 7.92 1.13 3.76
N THR A 84 8.61 0.13 3.23
CA THR A 84 8.70 -1.21 3.85
C THR A 84 9.65 -1.28 5.05
N ASN A 85 10.52 -0.29 5.23
CA ASN A 85 11.63 -0.29 6.21
C ASN A 85 12.64 -1.44 5.98
N GLN A 86 12.73 -1.96 4.76
CA GLN A 86 13.77 -2.91 4.38
C GLN A 86 15.01 -2.15 3.91
N THR A 87 16.12 -2.29 4.63
CA THR A 87 17.40 -1.60 4.35
C THR A 87 18.53 -2.54 3.93
N LEU A 88 18.29 -3.85 4.02
CA LEU A 88 19.24 -4.91 3.67
C LEU A 88 18.91 -5.49 2.30
N PHE A 89 19.91 -6.08 1.67
CA PHE A 89 19.81 -6.69 0.34
C PHE A 89 19.96 -8.19 0.47
N TYR A 90 19.25 -8.94 -0.37
CA TYR A 90 19.24 -10.39 -0.31
C TYR A 90 19.43 -11.04 -1.67
N ASN A 91 19.99 -12.24 -1.66
CA ASN A 91 19.87 -13.21 -2.74
C ASN A 91 19.15 -14.47 -2.21
N ASN A 92 19.11 -15.53 -3.03
CA ASN A 92 18.51 -16.80 -2.64
C ASN A 92 19.24 -17.55 -1.50
N ALA A 93 20.46 -17.15 -1.15
CA ALA A 93 21.27 -17.78 -0.11
C ALA A 93 21.27 -17.01 1.23
N GLY A 94 20.93 -15.72 1.22
CA GLY A 94 20.98 -14.88 2.42
C GLY A 94 21.19 -13.40 2.12
N GLU A 95 21.63 -12.67 3.14
CA GLU A 95 21.99 -11.25 3.04
C GLU A 95 23.23 -11.06 2.15
N ILE A 96 23.23 -9.98 1.36
CA ILE A 96 24.35 -9.54 0.53
C ILE A 96 24.60 -8.04 0.73
N THR A 97 25.77 -7.58 0.32
CA THR A 97 26.03 -6.14 0.17
C THR A 97 25.21 -5.57 -0.99
N ALA A 98 24.90 -4.28 -0.94
CA ALA A 98 24.22 -3.57 -2.02
C ALA A 98 24.85 -3.87 -3.40
N PRO A 99 24.14 -4.54 -4.32
CA PRO A 99 24.66 -4.81 -5.65
C PRO A 99 24.79 -3.51 -6.45
N ALA A 100 25.84 -3.39 -7.28
CA ALA A 100 25.99 -2.25 -8.18
C ALA A 100 25.02 -2.35 -9.38
N PRO A 101 24.70 -1.23 -10.06
CA PRO A 101 23.94 -1.27 -11.32
C PRO A 101 24.52 -2.29 -12.31
N GLY A 102 23.65 -3.13 -12.88
CA GLY A 102 24.03 -4.20 -13.81
C GLY A 102 24.50 -5.51 -13.16
N GLN A 103 24.64 -5.58 -11.83
CA GLN A 103 24.90 -6.83 -11.12
C GLN A 103 23.61 -7.61 -10.83
N PRO A 104 23.67 -8.94 -10.65
CA PRO A 104 22.56 -9.74 -10.16
C PRO A 104 21.95 -9.14 -8.89
N TYR A 105 20.63 -9.23 -8.78
CA TYR A 105 19.86 -8.73 -7.63
C TYR A 105 19.86 -7.20 -7.42
N TYR A 106 20.34 -6.40 -8.38
CA TYR A 106 20.15 -4.94 -8.36
C TYR A 106 18.69 -4.54 -8.60
N GLY A 107 18.22 -3.49 -7.91
CA GLY A 107 16.85 -2.97 -8.03
C GLY A 107 15.84 -3.47 -6.99
N GLN A 108 16.31 -4.09 -5.89
CA GLN A 108 15.47 -4.43 -4.72
C GLN A 108 14.84 -3.20 -4.06
N ALA A 109 13.79 -3.40 -3.27
CA ALA A 109 13.07 -2.35 -2.56
C ALA A 109 13.98 -1.54 -1.62
N ALA A 110 15.07 -2.13 -1.10
CA ALA A 110 16.04 -1.42 -0.26
C ALA A 110 16.75 -0.25 -0.97
N PHE A 111 16.76 -0.19 -2.31
CA PHE A 111 17.22 0.99 -3.06
C PHE A 111 16.19 2.14 -3.07
N HIS A 112 14.93 1.86 -2.73
CA HIS A 112 13.80 2.77 -2.83
C HIS A 112 13.00 2.73 -1.52
N PRO A 113 13.50 3.31 -0.42
CA PRO A 113 12.92 3.15 0.91
C PRO A 113 11.52 3.78 1.09
N GLY A 114 11.04 4.57 0.13
CA GLY A 114 9.74 5.22 0.17
C GLY A 114 9.60 6.21 1.33
N ASN A 115 8.37 6.39 1.83
CA ASN A 115 8.10 7.21 3.01
C ASN A 115 8.52 6.45 4.27
N ILE A 116 9.61 6.87 4.91
CA ILE A 116 10.14 6.23 6.12
C ILE A 116 9.06 6.25 7.22
N PRO A 117 8.72 5.10 7.85
CA PRO A 117 7.75 5.06 8.95
C PRO A 117 8.11 6.06 10.06
N SER A 118 7.14 6.85 10.49
CA SER A 118 7.33 7.89 11.49
C SER A 118 6.10 7.98 12.37
N TYR A 119 6.30 7.95 13.69
CA TYR A 119 5.22 7.86 14.66
C TYR A 119 5.38 8.89 15.78
N THR A 120 4.26 9.34 16.32
CA THR A 120 4.20 10.14 17.55
C THR A 120 3.37 9.40 18.59
N ASP A 121 3.98 9.09 19.72
CA ASP A 121 3.31 8.49 20.87
C ASP A 121 2.58 9.56 21.69
N ASN A 122 1.26 9.45 21.81
CA ASN A 122 0.41 10.36 22.57
C ASN A 122 -0.11 9.72 23.87
N GLY A 123 0.52 8.64 24.35
CA GLY A 123 0.09 7.87 25.51
C GLY A 123 -0.74 6.64 25.10
N GLU A 124 -2.06 6.78 25.03
CA GLU A 124 -2.95 5.67 24.66
C GLU A 124 -3.09 5.48 23.14
N THR A 125 -2.60 6.43 22.34
CA THR A 125 -2.73 6.44 20.88
C THR A 125 -1.43 6.80 20.18
N ILE A 126 -1.22 6.23 18.99
CA ILE A 126 -0.07 6.50 18.12
C ILE A 126 -0.54 7.24 16.88
N THR A 127 0.03 8.42 16.61
CA THR A 127 -0.14 9.10 15.33
C THR A 127 0.89 8.57 14.35
N ASP A 128 0.47 8.12 13.18
CA ASP A 128 1.33 7.83 12.03
C ASP A 128 1.49 9.12 11.22
N ASN A 129 2.70 9.67 11.23
CA ASN A 129 3.02 10.96 10.62
C ASN A 129 3.11 10.88 9.09
N VAL A 130 3.19 9.67 8.52
CA VAL A 130 3.16 9.48 7.05
C VAL A 130 1.70 9.44 6.60
N THR A 131 0.89 8.58 7.21
CA THR A 131 -0.48 8.32 6.73
C THR A 131 -1.49 9.32 7.27
N GLY A 132 -1.16 10.05 8.33
CA GLY A 132 -2.10 10.87 9.09
C GLY A 132 -3.05 10.05 9.97
N LEU A 133 -3.00 8.72 9.91
CA LEU A 133 -3.85 7.86 10.73
C LEU A 133 -3.44 7.96 12.20
N MET A 134 -4.40 7.77 13.09
CA MET A 134 -4.16 7.63 14.53
C MET A 134 -4.71 6.29 14.99
N TRP A 135 -3.90 5.56 15.73
CA TRP A 135 -4.14 4.18 16.11
C TRP A 135 -4.27 4.03 17.62
N VAL A 136 -5.08 3.09 18.08
CA VAL A 136 -4.98 2.63 19.47
C VAL A 136 -3.62 1.96 19.70
N LYS A 137 -2.95 2.30 20.81
CA LYS A 137 -1.63 1.73 21.15
C LYS A 137 -1.71 0.27 21.59
N ALA A 138 -2.72 -0.07 22.39
CA ALA A 138 -2.97 -1.43 22.86
C ALA A 138 -4.17 -2.05 22.12
N ARG A 139 -3.98 -3.23 21.50
CA ARG A 139 -5.01 -3.94 20.72
C ARG A 139 -6.00 -4.78 21.57
N GLY A 140 -5.83 -4.79 22.90
CA GLY A 140 -6.71 -5.52 23.81
C GLY A 140 -6.60 -7.04 23.69
N SER A 141 -7.71 -7.73 23.94
CA SER A 141 -7.87 -9.18 23.81
C SER A 141 -8.39 -9.57 22.42
N LYS A 142 -8.29 -10.85 22.07
CA LYS A 142 -8.94 -11.40 20.87
C LYS A 142 -10.46 -11.29 20.99
N VAL A 143 -11.11 -11.04 19.85
CA VAL A 143 -12.57 -10.91 19.72
C VAL A 143 -13.02 -11.47 18.38
N THR A 144 -14.30 -11.85 18.28
CA THR A 144 -14.90 -12.20 16.99
C THR A 144 -14.91 -10.99 16.05
N TRP A 145 -14.98 -11.23 14.74
CA TRP A 145 -15.05 -10.13 13.77
C TRP A 145 -16.29 -9.24 13.99
N SER A 146 -17.45 -9.83 14.32
CA SER A 146 -18.67 -9.09 14.64
C SER A 146 -18.51 -8.21 15.89
N ASP A 147 -17.83 -8.71 16.92
CA ASP A 147 -17.57 -7.94 18.14
C ASP A 147 -16.55 -6.83 17.90
N ALA A 148 -15.55 -7.06 17.03
CA ALA A 148 -14.63 -6.01 16.59
C ALA A 148 -15.37 -4.87 15.87
N VAL A 149 -16.28 -5.20 14.95
CA VAL A 149 -17.11 -4.20 14.25
C VAL A 149 -17.97 -3.41 15.24
N ALA A 150 -18.65 -4.08 16.17
CA ALA A 150 -19.47 -3.42 17.18
C ALA A 150 -18.62 -2.54 18.13
N GLY A 151 -17.47 -3.07 18.54
CA GLY A 151 -16.55 -2.45 19.49
C GLY A 151 -16.03 -1.09 19.04
N ALA A 152 -15.82 -0.90 17.73
CA ALA A 152 -15.39 0.38 17.15
C ALA A 152 -16.27 1.56 17.60
N SER A 153 -17.61 1.41 17.50
CA SER A 153 -18.57 2.47 17.84
C SER A 153 -18.60 2.82 19.34
N THR A 154 -18.18 1.89 20.19
CA THR A 154 -18.15 2.03 21.65
C THR A 154 -16.77 2.38 22.20
N ASN A 155 -15.72 2.30 21.38
CA ASN A 155 -14.37 2.59 21.82
C ASN A 155 -14.23 4.07 22.21
N ARG A 156 -13.61 4.33 23.37
CA ARG A 156 -13.36 5.68 23.91
C ARG A 156 -11.90 5.93 24.30
N THR A 157 -10.96 5.16 23.74
CA THR A 157 -9.52 5.31 24.00
C THR A 157 -9.08 6.76 23.76
N ALA A 158 -8.33 7.32 24.70
CA ALA A 158 -7.91 8.73 24.73
C ALA A 158 -9.05 9.77 24.60
N GLY A 159 -10.30 9.40 24.92
CA GLY A 159 -11.46 10.29 24.87
C GLY A 159 -12.06 10.52 23.47
N TYR A 160 -11.55 9.87 22.43
CA TYR A 160 -12.11 9.95 21.07
C TYR A 160 -13.31 9.02 20.90
N SER A 161 -14.20 9.33 19.94
CA SER A 161 -15.44 8.55 19.71
C SER A 161 -15.68 8.17 18.24
N ASP A 162 -14.75 8.56 17.37
CA ASP A 162 -14.74 8.33 15.92
C ASP A 162 -13.82 7.17 15.51
N TRP A 163 -13.60 6.21 16.43
CA TRP A 163 -12.85 4.99 16.16
C TRP A 163 -13.58 4.09 15.17
N ARG A 164 -12.83 3.48 14.25
CA ARG A 164 -13.33 2.54 13.25
C ARG A 164 -12.41 1.33 13.13
N MET A 165 -12.94 0.25 12.55
CA MET A 165 -12.13 -0.86 12.06
C MET A 165 -11.16 -0.34 11.00
N PRO A 166 -9.88 -0.77 11.02
CA PRO A 166 -8.96 -0.44 9.95
C PRO A 166 -9.30 -1.22 8.68
N THR A 167 -9.17 -0.61 7.52
CA THR A 167 -9.09 -1.36 6.26
C THR A 167 -7.79 -2.15 6.24
N ILE A 168 -7.70 -3.15 5.35
CA ILE A 168 -6.49 -3.94 5.19
C ILE A 168 -5.33 -3.09 4.64
N LYS A 169 -5.60 -2.09 3.80
CA LYS A 169 -4.59 -1.12 3.33
C LYS A 169 -4.04 -0.27 4.47
N GLU A 170 -4.89 0.18 5.38
CA GLU A 170 -4.47 0.90 6.59
C GLU A 170 -3.68 -0.01 7.53
N LEU A 171 -4.20 -1.21 7.84
CA LEU A 171 -3.55 -2.12 8.77
C LEU A 171 -2.17 -2.58 8.25
N TYR A 172 -2.07 -2.77 6.93
CA TYR A 172 -0.82 -3.14 6.26
C TYR A 172 0.19 -1.98 6.21
N SER A 173 -0.23 -0.72 6.34
CA SER A 173 0.71 0.41 6.40
C SER A 173 1.69 0.29 7.57
N LEU A 174 1.28 -0.38 8.65
CA LEU A 174 2.08 -0.62 9.86
C LEU A 174 3.13 -1.72 9.71
N ILE A 175 3.08 -2.55 8.67
CA ILE A 175 4.01 -3.68 8.53
C ILE A 175 5.44 -3.20 8.27
N LEU A 176 6.44 -3.80 8.93
CA LEU A 176 7.86 -3.49 8.73
C LEU A 176 8.60 -4.76 8.26
N PHE A 177 9.10 -4.76 7.02
CA PHE A 177 9.83 -5.88 6.42
C PHE A 177 11.31 -5.97 6.86
N SER A 178 11.65 -5.30 7.97
CA SER A 178 12.81 -5.61 8.81
C SER A 178 12.51 -6.72 9.83
N GLY A 179 11.26 -7.17 9.96
CA GLY A 179 10.86 -8.30 10.79
C GLY A 179 11.34 -9.66 10.28
N VAL A 180 11.29 -10.64 11.18
CA VAL A 180 11.71 -12.03 10.96
C VAL A 180 10.66 -12.94 11.58
N ASN A 181 10.01 -13.77 10.77
CA ASN A 181 9.27 -14.91 11.29
C ASN A 181 10.28 -15.94 11.78
N GLY A 182 10.16 -16.44 12.99
CA GLY A 182 11.17 -17.34 13.57
C GLY A 182 11.12 -18.78 13.03
N PRO A 183 12.09 -19.61 13.45
CA PRO A 183 12.31 -20.96 12.89
C PRO A 183 11.29 -22.00 13.35
N ASP A 184 10.65 -21.78 14.50
CA ASP A 184 9.68 -22.71 15.10
C ASP A 184 8.45 -21.99 15.63
N ASN A 185 7.41 -22.75 15.97
CA ASN A 185 6.12 -22.21 16.42
C ASN A 185 5.89 -22.37 17.93
N THR A 186 6.94 -22.70 18.71
CA THR A 186 6.83 -23.02 20.14
C THR A 186 7.54 -22.03 21.05
N ASN A 187 8.52 -21.30 20.55
CA ASN A 187 9.18 -20.24 21.31
C ASN A 187 9.51 -19.04 20.40
N ILE A 188 9.77 -17.88 21.03
CA ILE A 188 9.99 -16.61 20.32
C ILE A 188 11.45 -16.41 19.90
N GLU A 189 12.35 -17.36 20.12
CA GLU A 189 13.76 -17.22 19.74
C GLU A 189 13.87 -17.07 18.22
N GLY A 190 14.63 -16.07 17.76
CA GLY A 190 14.78 -15.77 16.33
C GLY A 190 13.61 -15.00 15.70
N TYR A 191 12.55 -14.69 16.45
CA TYR A 191 11.48 -13.82 15.96
C TYR A 191 11.83 -12.33 16.12
N ILE A 192 11.48 -11.54 15.11
CA ILE A 192 11.42 -10.06 15.17
C ILE A 192 10.06 -9.65 14.61
N PRO A 193 9.21 -8.95 15.37
CA PRO A 193 7.87 -8.65 14.91
C PRO A 193 7.91 -7.65 13.75
N TYR A 194 6.99 -7.81 12.80
CA TYR A 194 6.85 -6.94 11.63
C TYR A 194 6.11 -5.63 11.97
N ILE A 195 6.29 -5.09 13.17
CA ILE A 195 5.69 -3.84 13.65
C ILE A 195 6.65 -3.15 14.63
N ASP A 196 6.64 -1.82 14.69
CA ASP A 196 7.49 -1.07 15.62
C ASP A 196 6.96 -1.19 17.06
N ILE A 197 7.57 -2.07 17.85
CA ILE A 197 7.17 -2.34 19.24
C ILE A 197 7.51 -1.22 20.22
N ASN A 198 8.28 -0.20 19.80
CA ASN A 198 8.47 1.00 20.63
C ASN A 198 7.20 1.86 20.67
N TYR A 199 6.38 1.79 19.62
CA TYR A 199 5.13 2.54 19.52
C TYR A 199 3.91 1.65 19.72
N PHE A 200 3.89 0.43 19.18
CA PHE A 200 2.70 -0.41 19.21
C PHE A 200 2.82 -1.56 20.20
N GLY A 201 1.84 -1.70 21.09
CA GLY A 201 1.74 -2.87 21.95
C GLY A 201 1.54 -4.13 21.12
N PHE A 202 2.46 -5.09 21.25
CA PHE A 202 2.45 -6.36 20.53
C PHE A 202 2.91 -7.49 21.45
N ALA A 203 2.29 -8.65 21.28
CA ALA A 203 2.68 -9.89 21.97
C ALA A 203 2.45 -11.07 21.03
N TYR A 204 3.42 -11.98 20.99
CA TYR A 204 3.27 -13.26 20.30
C TYR A 204 2.20 -14.13 20.97
N GLY A 205 1.73 -15.14 20.22
CA GLY A 205 0.94 -16.22 20.81
C GLY A 205 1.75 -17.03 21.84
N PRO A 206 1.11 -17.85 22.67
CA PRO A 206 1.76 -18.54 23.79
C PRO A 206 2.64 -19.74 23.39
N GLY A 207 2.65 -20.13 22.11
CA GLY A 207 3.64 -21.06 21.56
C GLY A 207 3.51 -22.52 21.98
N GLY A 208 2.29 -23.07 22.04
CA GLY A 208 2.05 -24.49 22.36
C GLY A 208 2.48 -24.94 23.77
N SER A 209 3.14 -24.07 24.54
CA SER A 209 3.62 -24.29 25.90
C SER A 209 2.51 -24.17 26.95
N THR A 210 1.34 -23.67 26.54
CA THR A 210 0.12 -23.62 27.33
C THR A 210 -0.90 -24.62 26.77
N ASN A 211 -1.80 -25.13 27.61
CA ASN A 211 -2.87 -26.08 27.25
C ASN A 211 -3.90 -25.55 26.20
N VAL A 212 -3.58 -24.49 25.47
CA VAL A 212 -4.48 -23.72 24.59
C VAL A 212 -4.22 -24.00 23.10
N GLY A 213 -3.19 -24.77 22.72
CA GLY A 213 -2.99 -25.23 21.34
C GLY A 213 -2.62 -24.13 20.32
N GLU A 214 -2.38 -22.89 20.75
CA GLU A 214 -1.99 -21.77 19.89
C GLU A 214 -0.48 -21.71 19.64
N ARG A 215 -0.07 -21.43 18.40
CA ARG A 215 1.31 -21.20 17.97
C ARG A 215 1.80 -19.79 18.32
N ILE A 216 3.10 -19.56 18.24
CA ILE A 216 3.71 -18.22 18.36
C ILE A 216 3.10 -17.20 17.39
N ILE A 217 2.76 -17.64 16.18
CA ILE A 217 2.17 -16.79 15.14
C ILE A 217 0.65 -16.60 15.25
N ASP A 218 -0.03 -17.24 16.21
CA ASP A 218 -1.49 -17.17 16.38
C ASP A 218 -1.91 -15.90 17.13
N CYS A 219 -1.57 -14.74 16.55
CA CYS A 219 -1.82 -13.42 17.12
C CYS A 219 -2.16 -12.37 16.04
N GLN A 220 -3.00 -12.77 15.09
CA GLN A 220 -3.37 -11.97 13.92
C GLN A 220 -4.35 -10.85 14.28
N ASP A 221 -4.42 -9.82 13.42
CA ASP A 221 -5.29 -8.66 13.57
C ASP A 221 -6.34 -8.62 12.45
N TRP A 222 -7.61 -8.45 12.83
CA TRP A 222 -8.73 -8.24 11.91
C TRP A 222 -8.61 -6.93 11.14
N SER A 223 -9.05 -6.94 9.89
CA SER A 223 -9.42 -5.72 9.15
C SER A 223 -10.94 -5.64 8.91
N ALA A 224 -11.39 -4.53 8.35
CA ALA A 224 -12.76 -4.34 7.87
C ALA A 224 -13.04 -5.09 6.55
N ASN A 225 -12.02 -5.59 5.86
CA ASN A 225 -12.16 -6.14 4.50
C ASN A 225 -12.51 -7.63 4.54
N LYS A 226 -13.82 -7.92 4.50
CA LYS A 226 -14.31 -9.28 4.22
C LYS A 226 -13.97 -9.66 2.77
N TYR A 227 -13.43 -10.86 2.55
CA TYR A 227 -13.16 -11.35 1.21
C TYR A 227 -14.49 -11.54 0.47
N VAL A 228 -14.53 -11.14 -0.80
CA VAL A 228 -15.75 -11.14 -1.62
C VAL A 228 -16.15 -12.52 -2.17
N SER A 229 -15.41 -13.56 -1.78
CA SER A 229 -15.65 -14.96 -2.08
C SER A 229 -15.33 -15.81 -0.85
N THR A 230 -15.33 -17.12 -0.99
CA THR A 230 -14.94 -18.07 0.05
C THR A 230 -13.53 -18.61 -0.17
N VAL A 231 -12.92 -19.09 0.91
CA VAL A 231 -11.67 -19.87 0.91
C VAL A 231 -11.94 -21.28 1.42
N MET A 232 -10.99 -22.19 1.20
CA MET A 232 -10.98 -23.57 1.71
C MET A 232 -12.35 -24.26 1.52
N GLY A 233 -12.90 -24.13 0.31
CA GLY A 233 -14.28 -24.48 -0.01
C GLY A 233 -15.23 -23.30 0.24
N ASN A 234 -16.13 -23.44 1.21
CA ASN A 234 -17.23 -22.49 1.45
C ASN A 234 -17.03 -21.62 2.71
N GLN A 235 -15.79 -21.44 3.16
CA GLN A 235 -15.51 -20.70 4.39
C GLN A 235 -15.44 -19.21 4.09
N ILE A 236 -16.21 -18.42 4.84
CA ILE A 236 -16.15 -16.96 4.78
C ILE A 236 -14.82 -16.52 5.39
N ALA A 237 -14.08 -15.70 4.67
CA ALA A 237 -12.81 -15.16 5.12
C ALA A 237 -12.85 -13.63 5.24
N ILE A 238 -12.08 -13.11 6.19
CA ILE A 238 -11.75 -11.69 6.33
C ILE A 238 -10.24 -11.55 6.19
N PHE A 239 -9.80 -10.57 5.41
CA PHE A 239 -8.37 -10.27 5.35
C PHE A 239 -7.88 -9.74 6.69
N GLY A 240 -6.78 -10.28 7.18
CA GLY A 240 -6.09 -9.80 8.36
C GLY A 240 -4.60 -9.65 8.11
N VAL A 241 -3.91 -8.96 9.01
CA VAL A 241 -2.45 -8.88 9.05
C VAL A 241 -1.94 -9.70 10.22
N ASN A 242 -0.86 -10.44 10.00
CA ASN A 242 -0.14 -11.09 11.08
C ASN A 242 1.24 -10.45 11.25
N PHE A 243 1.37 -9.59 12.26
CA PHE A 243 2.65 -8.95 12.58
C PHE A 243 3.69 -9.93 13.18
N ALA A 244 3.33 -11.17 13.49
CA ALA A 244 4.31 -12.20 13.85
C ALA A 244 4.99 -12.85 12.63
N ASP A 245 4.30 -12.96 11.49
CA ASP A 245 4.78 -13.69 10.32
C ASP A 245 4.88 -12.86 9.03
N GLY A 246 4.45 -11.60 9.07
CA GLY A 246 4.66 -10.61 8.03
C GLY A 246 3.73 -10.72 6.81
N ARG A 247 2.49 -11.21 6.97
CA ARG A 247 1.60 -11.54 5.82
C ARG A 247 0.19 -11.00 5.93
N ILE A 248 -0.45 -10.84 4.77
CA ILE A 248 -1.91 -10.69 4.63
C ILE A 248 -2.51 -12.04 4.21
N LYS A 249 -3.50 -12.52 4.96
CA LYS A 249 -4.23 -13.77 4.63
C LYS A 249 -5.73 -13.57 4.84
N GLY A 250 -6.52 -14.38 4.15
CA GLY A 250 -7.92 -14.61 4.48
C GLY A 250 -8.03 -15.52 5.70
N TYR A 251 -8.51 -15.00 6.82
CA TYR A 251 -8.78 -15.77 8.02
C TYR A 251 -10.27 -16.07 8.12
N ASN A 252 -10.60 -17.31 8.46
CA ASN A 252 -11.98 -17.73 8.58
C ASN A 252 -12.72 -16.92 9.65
N GLU A 253 -13.93 -16.46 9.33
CA GLU A 253 -14.82 -15.79 10.28
C GLU A 253 -15.25 -16.74 11.42
N PHE A 254 -15.35 -18.03 11.10
CA PHE A 254 -15.79 -19.07 12.01
C PHE A 254 -14.75 -20.18 12.11
N VAL A 255 -14.58 -20.73 13.30
CA VAL A 255 -13.76 -21.92 13.52
C VAL A 255 -14.37 -23.10 12.75
N PRO A 256 -13.59 -23.79 11.90
CA PRO A 256 -14.09 -24.94 11.15
C PRO A 256 -14.69 -26.01 12.08
N PHE A 257 -15.77 -26.65 11.62
CA PHE A 257 -16.53 -27.70 12.31
C PHE A 257 -17.34 -27.27 13.55
N SER A 258 -16.86 -26.36 14.39
CA SER A 258 -17.64 -25.87 15.55
C SER A 258 -18.66 -24.80 15.15
N GLY A 259 -18.33 -23.97 14.16
CA GLY A 259 -19.15 -22.83 13.75
C GLY A 259 -19.11 -21.65 14.73
N GLU A 260 -18.29 -21.73 15.78
CA GLU A 260 -18.03 -20.63 16.71
C GLU A 260 -17.29 -19.50 15.99
N GLY A 261 -17.53 -18.25 16.40
CA GLY A 261 -16.80 -17.10 15.86
C GLY A 261 -15.31 -17.25 16.14
N ASN A 262 -14.48 -17.12 15.11
CA ASN A 262 -13.03 -17.12 15.28
C ASN A 262 -12.61 -15.80 15.92
N GLU A 263 -11.67 -15.85 16.87
CA GLU A 263 -11.26 -14.69 17.65
C GLU A 263 -9.83 -14.27 17.29
N LEU A 264 -9.68 -13.03 16.80
CA LEU A 264 -8.39 -12.40 16.51
C LEU A 264 -8.33 -11.02 17.18
N TYR A 265 -7.16 -10.38 17.20
CA TYR A 265 -7.03 -9.03 17.74
C TYR A 265 -7.63 -7.98 16.80
N VAL A 266 -7.84 -6.77 17.31
CA VAL A 266 -8.21 -5.61 16.49
C VAL A 266 -7.48 -4.37 16.99
N ARG A 267 -6.94 -3.59 16.06
CA ARG A 267 -6.34 -2.28 16.35
C ARG A 267 -7.16 -1.19 15.67
N TYR A 268 -8.07 -0.58 16.42
CA TYR A 268 -8.90 0.51 15.90
C TYR A 268 -8.07 1.70 15.44
N VAL A 269 -8.58 2.37 14.41
CA VAL A 269 -7.95 3.52 13.76
C VAL A 269 -8.94 4.66 13.64
N ARG A 270 -8.43 5.89 13.50
CA ARG A 270 -9.16 7.11 13.20
C ARG A 270 -8.30 8.06 12.36
N GLY A 271 -8.88 9.15 11.86
CA GLY A 271 -8.20 10.07 10.95
C GLY A 271 -8.15 9.54 9.51
N ASN A 272 -7.52 10.33 8.63
CA ASN A 272 -7.41 10.15 7.17
C ASN A 272 -8.34 9.08 6.55
N THR A 273 -9.60 9.42 6.31
CA THR A 273 -10.58 8.50 5.70
C THR A 273 -10.34 8.25 4.21
N GLY A 274 -9.41 8.96 3.57
CA GLY A 274 -9.02 8.74 2.18
C GLY A 274 -7.84 7.77 2.02
N TYR A 275 -7.23 7.30 3.11
CA TYR A 275 -6.13 6.35 3.01
C TYR A 275 -6.61 5.00 2.45
N GLY A 276 -6.00 4.55 1.36
CA GLY A 276 -6.42 3.32 0.68
C GLY A 276 -7.28 3.56 -0.56
N GLU A 277 -7.80 4.78 -0.76
CA GLU A 277 -8.59 5.17 -1.92
C GLU A 277 -7.66 5.68 -3.03
N ASN A 278 -7.66 4.98 -4.16
CA ASN A 278 -6.86 5.37 -5.32
C ASN A 278 -7.58 6.46 -6.14
N ASN A 279 -6.81 7.30 -6.83
CA ASN A 279 -7.32 8.28 -7.80
C ASN A 279 -6.59 8.08 -9.13
N PHE A 280 -6.98 7.01 -9.83
CA PHE A 280 -6.32 6.62 -11.08
C PHE A 280 -6.70 7.56 -12.23
N LYS A 281 -5.67 7.91 -13.00
CA LYS A 281 -5.76 8.66 -14.25
C LYS A 281 -5.00 7.87 -15.32
N ASP A 282 -5.72 7.53 -16.38
CA ASP A 282 -5.10 7.04 -17.61
C ASP A 282 -4.36 8.19 -18.31
N ASN A 283 -3.07 8.01 -18.59
CA ASN A 283 -2.25 9.02 -19.26
C ASN A 283 -2.36 8.96 -20.80
N GLY A 284 -3.02 7.93 -21.36
CA GLY A 284 -3.20 7.76 -22.80
C GLY A 284 -1.96 7.22 -23.54
N ASP A 285 -0.92 6.82 -22.82
CA ASP A 285 0.38 6.36 -23.33
C ASP A 285 0.79 4.98 -22.80
N SER A 286 -0.19 4.18 -22.36
CA SER A 286 -0.01 2.89 -21.67
C SER A 286 0.56 2.96 -20.26
N THR A 287 0.60 4.16 -19.66
CA THR A 287 0.82 4.35 -18.23
C THR A 287 -0.46 4.79 -17.49
N VAL A 288 -0.52 4.52 -16.19
CA VAL A 288 -1.57 4.96 -15.28
C VAL A 288 -0.94 5.68 -14.11
N THR A 289 -1.39 6.90 -13.84
CA THR A 289 -1.03 7.65 -12.66
C THR A 289 -2.04 7.40 -11.56
N ASP A 290 -1.61 7.12 -10.35
CA ASP A 290 -2.43 7.25 -9.16
C ASP A 290 -2.11 8.57 -8.45
N LEU A 291 -3.00 9.54 -8.57
CA LEU A 291 -2.85 10.87 -7.96
C LEU A 291 -2.95 10.82 -6.43
N ALA A 292 -3.53 9.75 -5.84
CA ALA A 292 -3.63 9.62 -4.40
C ALA A 292 -2.31 9.17 -3.76
N THR A 293 -1.50 8.40 -4.49
CA THR A 293 -0.20 7.86 -4.02
C THR A 293 1.00 8.58 -4.64
N ASN A 294 0.79 9.37 -5.70
CA ASN A 294 1.84 9.95 -6.57
C ASN A 294 2.75 8.90 -7.24
N LEU A 295 2.20 7.72 -7.49
CA LEU A 295 2.88 6.65 -8.23
C LEU A 295 2.35 6.59 -9.66
N MET A 296 3.23 6.26 -10.60
CA MET A 296 2.87 5.96 -11.98
C MET A 296 3.23 4.51 -12.29
N TRP A 297 2.34 3.83 -13.00
CA TRP A 297 2.38 2.40 -13.26
C TRP A 297 2.35 2.10 -14.74
N SER A 298 2.99 1.00 -15.16
CA SER A 298 2.68 0.41 -16.46
C SER A 298 1.28 -0.21 -16.42
N LYS A 299 0.46 0.01 -17.47
CA LYS A 299 -0.86 -0.63 -17.57
C LYS A 299 -0.75 -2.15 -17.68
N ASP A 300 0.15 -2.57 -18.55
CA ASP A 300 0.46 -3.96 -18.80
C ASP A 300 1.45 -4.51 -17.77
N ASP A 301 1.25 -5.78 -17.44
CA ASP A 301 2.24 -6.61 -16.75
C ASP A 301 3.29 -7.17 -17.74
N SER A 302 4.25 -7.93 -17.21
CA SER A 302 5.35 -8.54 -17.96
C SER A 302 4.93 -9.48 -19.10
N LYS A 303 3.65 -9.88 -19.17
CA LYS A 303 3.08 -10.89 -20.11
C LYS A 303 3.69 -12.28 -20.07
N THR A 304 4.79 -12.44 -19.34
CA THR A 304 5.48 -13.70 -19.10
C THR A 304 5.78 -13.82 -17.61
N GLU A 305 5.84 -15.06 -17.16
CA GLU A 305 6.34 -15.43 -15.84
C GLU A 305 7.85 -15.25 -15.78
N LEU A 306 8.37 -14.81 -14.62
CA LEU A 306 9.77 -14.54 -14.34
C LEU A 306 10.09 -15.02 -12.92
N ASP A 307 11.24 -15.66 -12.72
CA ASP A 307 11.75 -15.81 -11.36
C ASP A 307 12.16 -14.45 -10.78
N TRP A 308 12.50 -14.38 -9.49
CA TRP A 308 12.74 -13.08 -8.86
C TRP A 308 14.02 -12.40 -9.37
N LEU A 309 15.05 -13.18 -9.72
CA LEU A 309 16.29 -12.65 -10.28
C LEU A 309 16.05 -12.12 -11.70
N GLU A 310 15.29 -12.86 -12.51
CA GLU A 310 14.85 -12.46 -13.85
C GLU A 310 13.97 -11.21 -13.80
N ALA A 311 13.06 -11.10 -12.82
CA ALA A 311 12.23 -9.92 -12.62
C ALA A 311 13.07 -8.64 -12.39
N LEU A 312 14.07 -8.72 -11.51
CA LEU A 312 14.99 -7.59 -11.26
C LEU A 312 15.81 -7.23 -12.50
N ALA A 313 16.29 -8.21 -13.26
CA ALA A 313 17.01 -7.98 -14.51
C ALA A 313 16.10 -7.43 -15.63
N TRP A 314 14.84 -7.85 -15.66
CA TRP A 314 13.85 -7.39 -16.63
C TRP A 314 13.58 -5.89 -16.48
N VAL A 315 13.45 -5.39 -15.25
CA VAL A 315 13.34 -3.94 -14.97
C VAL A 315 14.50 -3.16 -15.60
N GLN A 316 15.74 -3.64 -15.44
CA GLN A 316 16.92 -2.98 -16.01
C GLN A 316 16.88 -2.96 -17.54
N THR A 317 16.37 -4.04 -18.14
CA THR A 317 16.18 -4.14 -19.59
C THR A 317 15.13 -3.14 -20.09
N GLN A 318 14.01 -2.99 -19.37
CA GLN A 318 12.98 -2.01 -19.71
C GLN A 318 13.49 -0.57 -19.59
N ASN A 319 14.30 -0.29 -18.56
CA ASN A 319 14.93 1.03 -18.39
C ASN A 319 15.94 1.35 -19.49
N ALA A 320 16.78 0.39 -19.87
CA ALA A 320 17.72 0.56 -20.98
C ALA A 320 17.01 0.79 -22.32
N ALA A 321 15.81 0.24 -22.49
CA ALA A 321 14.97 0.42 -23.66
C ALA A 321 14.13 1.72 -23.65
N ASN A 322 14.21 2.53 -22.58
CA ASN A 322 13.34 3.69 -22.35
C ASN A 322 11.85 3.33 -22.50
N TYR A 323 11.46 2.19 -21.90
CA TYR A 323 10.12 1.62 -22.02
C TYR A 323 9.04 2.64 -21.62
N LEU A 324 8.03 2.79 -22.48
CA LEU A 324 6.96 3.80 -22.33
C LEU A 324 7.48 5.24 -22.14
N GLY A 325 8.66 5.55 -22.68
CA GLY A 325 9.25 6.88 -22.58
C GLY A 325 9.99 7.16 -21.27
N HIS A 326 10.20 6.14 -20.42
CA HIS A 326 10.81 6.29 -19.10
C HIS A 326 11.92 5.26 -18.87
N ASN A 327 12.88 5.61 -18.01
CA ASN A 327 14.09 4.80 -17.75
C ASN A 327 14.44 4.67 -16.26
N ASP A 328 13.48 4.98 -15.40
CA ASP A 328 13.55 4.92 -13.93
C ASP A 328 12.45 4.02 -13.34
N TRP A 329 11.94 3.08 -14.14
CA TRP A 329 11.04 2.04 -13.66
C TRP A 329 11.72 1.19 -12.60
N ARG A 330 10.92 0.68 -11.67
CA ARG A 330 11.34 -0.26 -10.65
C ARG A 330 10.29 -1.33 -10.42
N LEU A 331 10.72 -2.42 -9.79
CA LEU A 331 9.81 -3.37 -9.17
C LEU A 331 9.18 -2.65 -7.95
N PRO A 332 7.85 -2.67 -7.78
CA PRO A 332 7.21 -2.05 -6.63
C PRO A 332 7.63 -2.75 -5.34
N ASP A 333 7.71 -2.01 -4.26
CA ASP A 333 7.78 -2.65 -2.94
C ASP A 333 6.44 -3.33 -2.58
N ALA A 334 6.44 -4.11 -1.50
CA ALA A 334 5.26 -4.84 -1.06
C ALA A 334 4.03 -3.95 -0.79
N LYS A 335 4.22 -2.75 -0.25
CA LYS A 335 3.13 -1.83 0.11
C LYS A 335 2.63 -1.04 -1.09
N GLU A 336 3.51 -0.70 -2.01
CA GLU A 336 3.13 -0.06 -3.27
C GLU A 336 2.32 -0.98 -4.15
N LEU A 337 2.74 -2.25 -4.31
CA LEU A 337 1.94 -3.20 -5.10
C LEU A 337 0.60 -3.49 -4.43
N GLN A 338 0.56 -3.54 -3.09
CA GLN A 338 -0.69 -3.70 -2.35
C GLN A 338 -1.62 -2.47 -2.49
N SER A 339 -1.07 -1.28 -2.73
CA SER A 339 -1.85 -0.05 -2.86
C SER A 339 -2.83 -0.05 -4.04
N ILE A 340 -2.54 -0.83 -5.10
CA ILE A 340 -3.41 -0.97 -6.27
C ILE A 340 -4.37 -2.17 -6.20
N VAL A 341 -4.33 -2.96 -5.12
CA VAL A 341 -5.26 -4.08 -4.95
C VAL A 341 -6.67 -3.57 -4.74
N ASP A 342 -7.60 -4.10 -5.53
CA ASP A 342 -9.04 -3.89 -5.37
C ASP A 342 -9.65 -5.08 -4.64
N TYR A 343 -9.85 -4.92 -3.33
CA TYR A 343 -10.42 -5.94 -2.45
C TYR A 343 -11.92 -6.21 -2.68
N THR A 344 -12.58 -5.47 -3.58
CA THR A 344 -13.96 -5.75 -3.99
C THR A 344 -14.06 -6.75 -5.14
N ARG A 345 -12.91 -7.18 -5.68
CA ARG A 345 -12.82 -8.01 -6.89
C ARG A 345 -12.14 -9.33 -6.61
N SER A 346 -12.56 -10.36 -7.33
CA SER A 346 -11.88 -11.65 -7.33
C SER A 346 -12.22 -12.45 -8.59
N PRO A 347 -11.43 -13.47 -8.94
CA PRO A 347 -11.76 -14.36 -10.05
C PRO A 347 -13.12 -15.04 -9.88
N SER A 348 -13.50 -15.38 -8.64
CA SER A 348 -14.76 -16.07 -8.33
C SER A 348 -15.97 -15.14 -8.24
N THR A 349 -15.76 -13.85 -7.95
CA THR A 349 -16.85 -12.87 -7.74
C THR A 349 -17.12 -12.04 -8.98
N THR A 350 -16.06 -11.57 -9.64
CA THR A 350 -16.15 -10.58 -10.72
C THR A 350 -15.54 -11.08 -12.03
N ASN A 351 -15.09 -12.34 -12.09
CA ASN A 351 -14.37 -12.91 -13.25
C ASN A 351 -13.19 -12.03 -13.70
N SER A 352 -12.46 -11.47 -12.73
CA SER A 352 -11.41 -10.48 -12.98
C SER A 352 -10.30 -10.58 -11.92
N PRO A 353 -9.11 -10.00 -12.17
CA PRO A 353 -8.10 -9.87 -11.12
C PRO A 353 -8.57 -8.92 -10.01
N ALA A 354 -7.90 -8.98 -8.85
CA ALA A 354 -8.07 -8.08 -7.72
C ALA A 354 -7.38 -6.72 -7.95
N VAL A 355 -7.74 -6.03 -9.04
CA VAL A 355 -7.28 -4.67 -9.42
C VAL A 355 -8.32 -4.02 -10.31
N ASP A 356 -8.33 -2.68 -10.37
CA ASP A 356 -9.24 -1.95 -11.25
C ASP A 356 -8.94 -2.22 -12.73
N VAL A 357 -9.80 -3.04 -13.35
CA VAL A 357 -9.69 -3.46 -14.75
C VAL A 357 -9.96 -2.36 -15.77
N ASN A 358 -10.46 -1.20 -15.34
CA ASN A 358 -10.61 -0.04 -16.23
C ASN A 358 -9.27 0.63 -16.54
N PHE A 359 -8.28 0.47 -15.64
CA PHE A 359 -6.96 1.08 -15.76
C PHE A 359 -5.87 0.06 -16.09
N PHE A 360 -6.01 -1.17 -15.59
CA PHE A 360 -4.94 -2.14 -15.61
C PHE A 360 -5.28 -3.39 -16.42
N ASN A 361 -4.32 -3.80 -17.27
CA ASN A 361 -4.38 -5.03 -18.02
C ASN A 361 -3.59 -6.11 -17.29
N THR A 362 -4.25 -7.22 -16.95
CA THR A 362 -3.62 -8.36 -16.28
C THR A 362 -3.72 -9.60 -17.15
N THR A 363 -2.59 -10.27 -17.37
CA THR A 363 -2.50 -11.51 -18.11
C THR A 363 -3.31 -12.59 -17.40
N SER A 364 -4.12 -13.34 -18.15
CA SER A 364 -4.82 -14.50 -17.62
C SER A 364 -3.92 -15.73 -17.68
N ILE A 365 -3.99 -16.56 -16.65
CA ILE A 365 -3.24 -17.81 -16.53
C ILE A 365 -4.20 -18.99 -16.34
N THR A 366 -3.65 -20.20 -16.42
CA THR A 366 -4.30 -21.40 -15.90
C THR A 366 -3.67 -21.73 -14.55
N ASN A 367 -4.47 -21.75 -13.48
CA ASN A 367 -3.98 -22.07 -12.14
C ASN A 367 -3.75 -23.57 -11.95
N GLU A 368 -3.28 -23.94 -10.76
CA GLU A 368 -2.93 -25.29 -10.37
C GLU A 368 -4.11 -26.27 -10.41
N ALA A 369 -5.35 -25.76 -10.35
CA ALA A 369 -6.59 -26.53 -10.49
C ALA A 369 -7.07 -26.66 -11.95
N GLY A 370 -6.30 -26.15 -12.93
CA GLY A 370 -6.70 -26.15 -14.35
C GLY A 370 -7.75 -25.09 -14.69
N GLN A 371 -7.93 -24.06 -13.85
CA GLN A 371 -8.96 -23.03 -14.02
C GLN A 371 -8.35 -21.74 -14.56
N THR A 372 -9.14 -20.97 -15.30
CA THR A 372 -8.80 -19.59 -15.66
C THR A 372 -8.65 -18.74 -14.39
N ASP A 373 -7.52 -18.07 -14.28
CA ASP A 373 -7.15 -17.26 -13.12
C ASP A 373 -6.21 -16.11 -13.53
N TYR A 374 -5.66 -15.43 -12.52
CA TYR A 374 -4.70 -14.35 -12.67
C TYR A 374 -3.45 -14.60 -11.82
N PRO A 375 -2.29 -14.05 -12.22
CA PRO A 375 -1.03 -14.39 -11.62
C PRO A 375 -0.84 -13.77 -10.24
N TYR A 376 0.24 -14.23 -9.59
CA TYR A 376 0.84 -13.49 -8.48
C TYR A 376 1.87 -12.52 -9.07
N PHE A 377 2.09 -11.42 -8.37
CA PHE A 377 2.99 -10.37 -8.80
C PHE A 377 4.14 -10.22 -7.82
N TRP A 378 5.36 -10.28 -8.35
CA TRP A 378 6.57 -10.04 -7.58
C TRP A 378 6.66 -8.60 -7.10
N THR A 379 7.31 -8.45 -5.94
CA THR A 379 7.72 -7.17 -5.37
C THR A 379 9.23 -7.15 -5.21
N GLY A 380 9.80 -5.95 -5.07
CA GLY A 380 11.22 -5.77 -4.74
C GLY A 380 11.56 -6.12 -3.30
N SER A 381 10.56 -6.48 -2.48
CA SER A 381 10.70 -6.74 -1.06
C SER A 381 10.89 -8.22 -0.76
N VAL A 382 11.63 -8.49 0.32
CA VAL A 382 11.96 -9.83 0.79
C VAL A 382 11.33 -10.10 2.15
N LEU A 383 10.87 -11.32 2.38
CA LEU A 383 10.36 -11.81 3.67
C LEU A 383 11.34 -12.82 4.26
N LEU A 384 11.72 -12.62 5.52
CA LEU A 384 12.57 -13.53 6.28
C LEU A 384 11.72 -14.51 7.08
N ASP A 385 11.74 -15.78 6.68
CA ASP A 385 10.80 -16.80 7.17
C ASP A 385 11.47 -17.93 7.97
N GLY A 386 12.32 -17.57 8.94
CA GLY A 386 12.86 -18.48 9.98
C GLY A 386 13.83 -19.56 9.51
N GLY A 387 13.90 -19.81 8.20
CA GLY A 387 14.81 -20.73 7.55
C GLY A 387 16.04 -20.02 6.98
N PRO A 388 17.02 -20.80 6.49
CA PRO A 388 18.30 -20.26 6.01
C PRO A 388 18.20 -19.39 4.75
N PHE A 389 17.03 -19.30 4.11
CA PHE A 389 16.87 -18.67 2.81
C PHE A 389 15.75 -17.61 2.81
N PRO A 390 16.06 -16.36 2.40
CA PRO A 390 15.05 -15.34 2.18
C PRO A 390 14.05 -15.75 1.09
N SER A 391 12.84 -15.21 1.15
CA SER A 391 11.79 -15.44 0.13
C SER A 391 11.32 -14.12 -0.47
N GLY A 392 11.03 -14.11 -1.77
CA GLY A 392 10.50 -12.92 -2.44
C GLY A 392 9.05 -12.71 -2.04
N ILE A 393 8.62 -11.48 -1.79
CA ILE A 393 7.22 -11.18 -1.50
C ILE A 393 6.43 -11.07 -2.80
N TYR A 394 5.23 -11.67 -2.81
CA TYR A 394 4.27 -11.51 -3.88
C TYR A 394 2.90 -11.04 -3.36
N ILE A 395 2.13 -10.41 -4.25
CA ILE A 395 0.70 -10.12 -4.06
C ILE A 395 -0.13 -10.98 -5.03
N SER A 396 -1.17 -11.65 -4.54
CA SER A 396 -2.05 -12.50 -5.35
C SER A 396 -3.15 -11.68 -6.02
N PHE A 397 -3.09 -11.48 -7.34
CA PHE A 397 -4.18 -10.80 -8.07
C PHE A 397 -5.26 -11.80 -8.50
N GLY A 398 -4.91 -13.09 -8.62
CA GLY A 398 -5.84 -14.21 -8.73
C GLY A 398 -6.12 -14.90 -7.39
N ARG A 399 -6.71 -16.09 -7.43
CA ARG A 399 -6.94 -16.92 -6.23
C ARG A 399 -5.62 -17.32 -5.60
N ALA A 400 -5.53 -17.26 -4.28
CA ALA A 400 -4.32 -17.63 -3.54
C ALA A 400 -4.37 -19.14 -3.26
N MET A 401 -3.88 -19.91 -4.23
CA MET A 401 -4.04 -21.36 -4.28
C MET A 401 -3.22 -22.10 -3.22
N GLY A 402 -3.80 -23.16 -2.68
CA GLY A 402 -3.17 -24.11 -1.78
C GLY A 402 -3.73 -25.52 -1.98
N TYR A 403 -2.92 -26.53 -1.68
CA TYR A 403 -3.26 -27.93 -1.83
C TYR A 403 -3.75 -28.52 -0.50
N MET A 404 -5.06 -28.65 -0.37
CA MET A 404 -5.72 -29.19 0.82
C MET A 404 -6.69 -30.29 0.43
N ASN A 405 -6.82 -31.32 1.26
CA ASN A 405 -7.78 -32.42 1.05
C ASN A 405 -7.68 -33.06 -0.35
N ASN A 406 -6.45 -33.27 -0.83
CA ASN A 406 -6.14 -33.82 -2.16
C ASN A 406 -6.68 -32.98 -3.34
N SER A 407 -6.82 -31.67 -3.16
CA SER A 407 -7.26 -30.77 -4.22
C SER A 407 -6.65 -29.38 -4.08
N TRP A 408 -6.51 -28.67 -5.20
CA TRP A 408 -6.15 -27.26 -5.23
C TRP A 408 -7.39 -26.40 -4.96
N THR A 409 -7.31 -25.52 -3.96
CA THR A 409 -8.38 -24.58 -3.58
C THR A 409 -7.77 -23.22 -3.27
N ASP A 410 -8.57 -22.16 -3.38
CA ASP A 410 -8.20 -20.86 -2.81
C ASP A 410 -8.14 -20.99 -1.28
N VAL A 411 -7.02 -20.64 -0.65
CA VAL A 411 -6.81 -20.76 0.80
C VAL A 411 -6.63 -19.42 1.50
N HIS A 412 -6.34 -18.33 0.77
CA HIS A 412 -6.11 -16.99 1.35
C HIS A 412 -6.87 -15.86 0.66
N GLY A 413 -7.46 -16.09 -0.51
CA GLY A 413 -8.19 -15.09 -1.29
C GLY A 413 -7.30 -14.22 -2.18
N ALA A 414 -7.90 -13.76 -3.28
CA ALA A 414 -7.34 -12.74 -4.16
C ALA A 414 -7.19 -11.39 -3.42
N GLY A 415 -5.99 -10.82 -3.42
CA GLY A 415 -5.58 -9.66 -2.63
C GLY A 415 -4.69 -10.00 -1.43
N SER A 416 -4.42 -11.29 -1.18
CA SER A 416 -3.46 -11.73 -0.16
C SER A 416 -2.02 -11.40 -0.54
N GLN A 417 -1.18 -11.27 0.49
CA GLN A 417 0.26 -11.05 0.36
C GLN A 417 0.99 -12.19 1.06
N LYS A 418 1.87 -12.87 0.34
CA LYS A 418 2.72 -13.92 0.91
C LYS A 418 4.14 -13.81 0.37
N SER A 419 4.85 -14.93 0.37
CA SER A 419 6.19 -15.05 -0.15
C SER A 419 6.35 -16.36 -0.89
N ASP A 420 7.29 -16.39 -1.83
CA ASP A 420 7.62 -17.56 -2.62
C ASP A 420 9.14 -17.68 -2.76
N ILE A 421 9.60 -18.86 -3.15
CA ILE A 421 11.01 -19.15 -3.37
C ILE A 421 11.47 -18.35 -4.59
N MET A 422 12.60 -17.65 -4.45
CA MET A 422 13.05 -16.66 -5.45
C MET A 422 13.61 -17.30 -6.73
N VAL A 423 14.18 -18.51 -6.64
CA VAL A 423 14.79 -19.26 -7.74
C VAL A 423 14.66 -20.75 -7.46
N GLY A 424 14.33 -21.56 -8.46
CA GLY A 424 14.24 -23.01 -8.30
C GLY A 424 13.37 -23.69 -9.35
N ASP A 425 12.83 -24.85 -8.99
CA ASP A 425 11.98 -25.66 -9.86
C ASP A 425 10.63 -25.92 -9.16
N PRO A 426 9.51 -25.36 -9.68
CA PRO A 426 8.17 -25.55 -9.11
C PRO A 426 7.73 -27.00 -9.05
N ALA A 427 8.23 -27.86 -9.95
CA ALA A 427 7.87 -29.28 -9.98
C ALA A 427 8.30 -30.04 -8.71
N LYS A 428 9.19 -29.47 -7.91
CA LYS A 428 9.58 -30.00 -6.59
C LYS A 428 8.53 -29.80 -5.50
N TYR A 429 7.47 -29.04 -5.79
CA TYR A 429 6.39 -28.70 -4.87
C TYR A 429 5.02 -29.10 -5.44
N PRO A 430 4.81 -30.40 -5.79
CA PRO A 430 3.58 -30.84 -6.46
C PRO A 430 2.31 -30.65 -5.60
N THR A 431 2.47 -30.41 -4.31
CA THR A 431 1.39 -30.14 -3.34
C THR A 431 1.66 -28.85 -2.55
N GLY A 432 2.43 -27.92 -3.13
CA GLY A 432 2.80 -26.67 -2.50
C GLY A 432 3.66 -26.81 -1.24
N ARG A 433 3.65 -25.77 -0.39
CA ARG A 433 4.46 -25.68 0.83
C ARG A 433 3.65 -25.13 2.01
N GLY A 434 3.98 -25.60 3.22
CA GLY A 434 3.36 -25.14 4.46
C GLY A 434 2.04 -25.85 4.79
N PRO A 435 1.38 -25.47 5.89
CA PRO A 435 0.24 -26.22 6.43
C PRO A 435 -0.98 -26.34 5.51
N GLN A 436 -1.17 -25.37 4.61
CA GLN A 436 -2.27 -25.32 3.64
C GLN A 436 -1.81 -25.71 2.22
N GLY A 437 -0.55 -26.15 2.07
CA GLY A 437 0.03 -26.51 0.78
C GLY A 437 0.05 -25.34 -0.20
N ASP A 438 0.42 -24.14 0.25
CA ASP A 438 0.42 -22.93 -0.58
C ASP A 438 1.19 -23.16 -1.88
N ALA A 439 0.63 -22.73 -3.00
CA ALA A 439 1.27 -22.90 -4.31
C ALA A 439 2.66 -22.23 -4.32
N VAL A 440 3.64 -22.98 -4.85
CA VAL A 440 5.02 -22.52 -5.07
C VAL A 440 5.19 -22.40 -6.57
N ARG A 441 5.13 -21.16 -7.08
CA ARG A 441 5.17 -20.89 -8.52
C ARG A 441 6.57 -20.58 -8.98
N ILE A 442 7.37 -19.91 -8.15
CA ILE A 442 8.74 -19.39 -8.43
C ILE A 442 8.76 -18.38 -9.58
N TYR A 443 8.10 -18.69 -10.68
CA TYR A 443 7.86 -17.80 -11.80
C TYR A 443 6.56 -17.03 -11.56
N ASN A 444 6.68 -15.75 -11.24
CA ASN A 444 5.55 -14.83 -11.02
C ASN A 444 5.67 -13.64 -11.98
N TYR A 445 4.63 -12.80 -12.03
CA TYR A 445 4.55 -11.71 -13.00
C TYR A 445 5.05 -10.40 -12.39
N VAL A 446 5.35 -9.41 -13.24
CA VAL A 446 5.83 -8.10 -12.81
C VAL A 446 4.93 -7.00 -13.38
N ARG A 447 4.67 -5.97 -12.57
CA ARG A 447 4.15 -4.69 -13.05
C ARG A 447 5.10 -3.58 -12.59
N LEU A 448 5.47 -2.70 -13.51
CA LEU A 448 6.43 -1.64 -13.21
C LEU A 448 5.73 -0.48 -12.52
N VAL A 449 6.48 0.13 -11.59
CA VAL A 449 6.09 1.38 -10.94
C VAL A 449 7.25 2.37 -11.05
N ARG A 450 6.93 3.66 -11.02
CA ARG A 450 7.86 4.76 -10.81
C ARG A 450 7.19 5.84 -9.98
N ASN A 451 7.97 6.79 -9.48
CA ASN A 451 7.41 7.98 -8.86
C ASN A 451 6.94 8.93 -9.96
N MET A 452 5.89 9.70 -9.70
CA MET A 452 5.56 10.86 -10.53
C MET A 452 6.70 11.88 -10.48
N GLU A 453 7.22 12.28 -11.64
CA GLU A 453 8.09 13.45 -11.74
C GLU A 453 7.28 14.72 -11.47
N ASN A 454 7.94 15.67 -10.81
CA ASN A 454 7.39 16.95 -10.41
C ASN A 454 7.38 18.00 -11.53
#